data_AF-A0A2K8WYZ0-F1
#
_entry.id   AF-A0A2K8WYZ0-F1
#
_cell.length_a   1.000
_cell.length_b   1.000
_cell.length_c   1.000
_cell.angle_alpha   90.00
_cell.angle_beta   90.00
_cell.angle_gamma   90.00
#
_symmetry.space_group_name_H-M   'P 1'
#
loop_
_entity.id
_entity.type
_entity.pdbx_description
1 polymer ?
#
loop_
_entity_poly.entity_id
_entity_poly.type
_entity_poly.pdbx_seq_one_letter_code
_entity_poly.pdbx_strand_id
1 'polypeptide(L)' 'MTLKQFKVPLLLLIVGIVLTIVGAVFKIQGKANGSMLLTLGTFTEFCAIFLGILKLIKVARHK' A
#
# COMPACT_ATOMS: atom_id res chain seq x y z
N MET A 1 19.34 -12.67 -2.61
CA MET A 1 18.02 -12.01 -2.45
C MET A 1 17.40 -11.82 -3.82
N THR A 2 16.41 -12.62 -4.20
CA THR A 2 15.70 -12.37 -5.47
C THR A 2 14.66 -11.27 -5.25
N LEU A 3 14.95 -10.07 -5.77
CA LEU A 3 14.08 -8.88 -5.74
C LEU A 3 12.67 -9.16 -6.30
N LYS A 4 12.52 -10.23 -7.10
CA LYS A 4 11.22 -10.70 -7.61
C LYS A 4 10.23 -11.02 -6.47
N GLN A 5 10.69 -11.42 -5.29
CA GLN A 5 9.82 -11.74 -4.14
C GLN A 5 9.09 -10.50 -3.56
N PHE A 6 9.64 -9.30 -3.76
CA PHE A 6 9.10 -8.04 -3.26
C PHE A 6 8.28 -7.28 -4.31
N LYS A 7 8.21 -7.77 -5.56
CA LYS A 7 7.46 -7.12 -6.63
C LYS A 7 5.98 -6.93 -6.27
N VAL A 8 5.36 -7.94 -5.65
CA VAL A 8 3.94 -7.91 -5.26
C VAL A 8 3.66 -6.83 -4.19
N PRO A 9 4.33 -6.81 -3.02
CA PRO A 9 4.11 -5.77 -2.02
C PRO A 9 4.47 -4.37 -2.55
N LEU A 10 5.50 -4.23 -3.39
CA LEU A 10 5.85 -2.94 -4.00
C LEU A 10 4.74 -2.41 -4.91
N LEU A 11 4.14 -3.27 -5.73
CA LEU A 11 3.08 -2.87 -6.66
C LEU A 11 1.79 -2.50 -5.91
N LEU A 12 1.47 -3.25 -4.85
CA LEU A 12 0.39 -2.92 -3.92
C LEU A 12 0.61 -1.56 -3.23
N LEU A 13 1.85 -1.26 -2.84
CA LEU A 13 2.20 0.01 -2.21
C LEU A 13 1.96 1.17 -3.17
N ILE A 14 2.40 1.06 -4.43
CA ILE A 14 2.20 2.09 -5.45
C ILE A 14 0.70 2.33 -5.68
N VAL A 15 -0.10 1.26 -5.79
CA VAL A 15 -1.55 1.38 -5.94
C VAL A 15 -2.19 2.06 -4.72
N GLY A 16 -1.77 1.68 -3.51
CA GLY A 16 -2.22 2.31 -2.27
C GLY A 16 -1.92 3.80 -2.23
N ILE A 17 -0.69 4.20 -2.56
CA ILE A 17 -0.27 5.61 -2.62
C ILE A 17 -1.14 6.39 -3.60
N VAL A 18 -1.40 5.86 -4.80
CA VAL A 18 -2.24 6.53 -5.79
C VAL A 18 -3.67 6.73 -5.25
N LEU A 19 -4.25 5.69 -4.63
CA LEU A 19 -5.58 5.79 -4.02
C LEU A 19 -5.61 6.81 -2.87
N THR A 20 -4.57 6.85 -2.03
CA THR A 20 -4.43 7.80 -0.93
C THR A 20 -4.33 9.23 -1.46
N ILE A 21 -3.52 9.47 -2.51
CA ILE A 21 -3.41 10.79 -3.15
C ILE A 21 -4.76 11.21 -3.73
N VAL A 22 -5.42 10.35 -4.50
CA VAL A 22 -6.73 10.67 -5.10
C VAL A 22 -7.78 10.92 -4.00
N GLY A 23 -7.79 10.11 -2.95
CA GLY A 23 -8.69 10.26 -1.82
C GLY A 23 -8.45 11.54 -1.03
N ALA A 24 -7.18 11.91 -0.82
CA ALA A 24 -6.80 13.16 -0.18
C ALA A 24 -7.26 14.37 -0.99
N VAL A 25 -7.04 14.33 -2.31
CA VAL A 25 -7.49 15.38 -3.23
C VAL A 25 -9.03 15.50 -3.20
N PHE A 26 -9.76 14.38 -3.22
CA PHE A 26 -11.22 14.39 -3.15
C PHE A 26 -11.73 14.90 -1.80
N LYS A 27 -11.05 14.56 -0.70
CA LYS A 27 -11.38 15.04 0.64
C LYS A 27 -11.18 16.55 0.76
N ILE A 28 -10.10 17.09 0.20
CA ILE A 28 -9.82 18.54 0.20
C ILE A 28 -10.82 19.29 -0.69
N GLN A 29 -11.23 18.71 -1.82
CA GLN A 29 -12.23 19.28 -2.72
C GLN A 29 -13.67 19.19 -2.19
N GLY A 30 -13.90 18.58 -1.02
CA GLY A 30 -15.24 18.36 -0.47
C GLY A 30 -16.09 17.40 -1.31
N LYS A 31 -15.48 16.62 -2.21
CA LYS A 31 -16.21 15.64 -3.01
C LYS A 31 -16.68 14.47 -2.15
N ALA A 32 -17.87 13.96 -2.45
CA ALA A 32 -18.40 12.77 -1.81
C ALA A 32 -17.40 11.60 -1.89
N ASN A 33 -17.38 10.77 -0.85
CA ASN A 33 -16.52 9.58 -0.73
C ASN A 33 -15.01 9.84 -0.60
N GLY A 34 -14.54 11.10 -0.49
CA GLY A 34 -13.10 11.39 -0.32
C GLY A 34 -12.49 10.71 0.91
N SER A 35 -13.18 10.75 2.06
CA SER A 35 -12.73 10.05 3.27
C SER A 35 -12.70 8.53 3.10
N MET A 36 -13.68 7.94 2.41
CA MET A 36 -13.73 6.50 2.16
C MET A 36 -12.57 6.04 1.26
N LEU A 37 -12.33 6.79 0.18
CA LEU A 37 -11.23 6.49 -0.75
C LEU A 37 -9.87 6.64 -0.07
N LEU A 38 -9.70 7.67 0.76
CA LEU A 38 -8.49 7.88 1.55
C LEU A 38 -8.24 6.72 2.51
N THR A 39 -9.28 6.25 3.22
CA THR A 39 -9.19 5.10 4.13
C THR A 39 -8.84 3.81 3.39
N LEU A 40 -9.43 3.57 2.22
CA LEU A 40 -9.11 2.42 1.38
C LEU A 40 -7.65 2.46 0.88
N GLY A 41 -7.17 3.64 0.48
CA GLY A 41 -5.77 3.84 0.09
C GLY A 41 -4.81 3.53 1.23
N THR A 42 -5.02 4.17 2.39
CA THR A 42 -4.18 3.95 3.59
C THR A 42 -4.22 2.52 4.10
N PHE A 43 -5.38 1.86 4.05
CA PHE A 43 -5.49 0.45 4.40
C PHE A 43 -4.72 -0.45 3.41
N THR A 44 -4.79 -0.13 2.11
CA THR A 44 -4.03 -0.85 1.08
C THR A 44 -2.52 -0.69 1.28
N GLU A 45 -2.06 0.52 1.61
CA GLU A 45 -0.65 0.79 1.95
C GLU A 45 -0.22 -0.02 3.18
N PHE A 46 -1.04 -0.07 4.23
CA PHE A 46 -0.78 -0.90 5.40
C PHE A 46 -0.61 -2.38 5.03
N CYS A 47 -1.53 -2.95 4.23
CA CYS A 47 -1.42 -4.32 3.75
C CYS A 47 -0.15 -4.55 2.93
N ALA A 48 0.23 -3.60 2.07
CA ALA A 48 1.43 -3.68 1.24
C ALA A 48 2.71 -3.76 2.10
N ILE A 49 2.82 -2.88 3.10
CA ILE A 49 3.93 -2.84 4.05
C ILE A 49 3.95 -4.14 4.87
N PHE A 50 2.80 -4.57 5.38
CA PHE A 50 2.68 -5.78 6.18
C PHE A 50 3.15 -7.02 5.40
N LEU A 51 2.70 -7.19 4.15
CA LEU A 51 3.17 -8.26 3.26
C LEU A 51 4.67 -8.14 2.94
N GLY A 52 5.17 -6.93 2.77
CA GLY A 52 6.61 -6.66 2.61
C GLY A 52 7.42 -7.15 3.80
N ILE A 53 6.98 -6.85 5.02
CA ILE A 53 7.61 -7.30 6.28
C ILE A 53 7.58 -8.83 6.37
N LEU A 54 6.43 -9.47 6.11
CA LEU A 54 6.34 -10.94 6.13
C LEU A 54 7.30 -11.60 5.14
N LYS A 55 7.42 -11.05 3.92
CA LYS A 55 8.39 -11.52 2.92
C LYS A 55 9.82 -11.31 3.39
N LEU A 56 10.13 -10.18 4.02
CA LEU A 56 11.45 -9.87 4.55
C LEU A 56 11.85 -10.84 5.67
N ILE A 57 10.95 -11.10 6.63
CA ILE A 57 11.16 -12.09 7.70
C ILE A 57 11.38 -13.48 7.12
N LYS A 58 10.59 -13.89 6.13
CA LYS A 58 10.75 -15.21 5.50
C LYS A 58 12.10 -15.35 4.79
N VAL A 59 12.57 -14.31 4.11
CA VAL A 59 13.89 -14.28 3.49
C VAL A 59 14.99 -14.30 4.56
N ALA A 60 14.84 -13.55 5.65
CA ALA A 60 15.82 -13.51 6.73
C ALA A 60 15.92 -14.85 7.50
N ARG A 61 14.82 -15.58 7.65
CA ARG A 61 14.79 -16.88 8.33
C ARG A 61 15.39 -18.03 7.48
N HIS A 62 15.33 -17.91 6.16
CA HIS A 62 15.87 -18.91 5.22
C HIS A 62 17.29 -18.57 4.72
N LYS A 63 17.95 -17.60 5.34
CA LYS A 63 19.32 -17.17 5.05
C LYS A 63 20.22 -17.59 6.19
#